data_AF-A0A2N6SH88-F1
#
_entry.id   AF-A0A2N6SH88-F1
#
_cell.length_a   1.000
_cell.length_b   1.000
_cell.length_c   1.000
_cell.angle_alpha   90.00
_cell.angle_beta   90.00
_cell.angle_gamma   90.00
#
_symmetry.space_group_name_H-M   'P 1'
#
loop_
_entity.id
_entity.type
_entity.pdbx_description
1 polymer ?
#
loop_
_entity_poly.entity_id
_entity_poly.type
_entity_poly.pdbx_seq_one_letter_code
_entity_poly.pdbx_strand_id
1 'polypeptide(L)'
;MKSMTSLFIVNALIIIFLILSLWYKISLIPLFILLPVNILLIYIKSTALDKNEQKKKIMLHKVKNSLSVIMGYSEAHSDELITKEEFDKHVNEEIEEIVNIIKDEIYK
;
A
#
# COMPACT_ATOMS: atom_id res chain seq x y z
N MET A 1 5.80 -1.29 -10.60
CA MET A 1 6.89 -1.86 -11.42
C MET A 1 7.96 -0.85 -11.86
N LYS A 2 7.60 0.34 -12.36
CA LYS A 2 8.56 1.36 -12.88
C LYS A 2 9.73 1.73 -11.94
N SER A 3 9.52 1.63 -10.63
CA SER A 3 10.52 1.95 -9.62
C SER A 3 11.37 0.75 -9.17
N MET A 4 10.93 -0.50 -9.36
CA MET A 4 11.82 -1.66 -9.11
C MET A 4 12.85 -1.80 -10.23
N THR A 5 12.43 -1.55 -11.47
CA THR A 5 13.32 -1.48 -12.62
C THR A 5 14.35 -0.35 -12.47
N SER A 6 13.98 0.80 -11.91
CA SER A 6 14.95 1.89 -11.69
C SER A 6 16.04 1.52 -10.65
N LEU A 7 15.69 0.84 -9.55
CA LEU A 7 16.68 0.36 -8.59
C LEU A 7 17.60 -0.70 -9.18
N PHE A 8 17.06 -1.59 -10.02
CA PHE A 8 17.85 -2.58 -10.74
C PHE A 8 18.84 -1.93 -11.72
N ILE A 9 18.42 -0.91 -12.46
CA ILE A 9 19.26 -0.14 -13.38
C ILE A 9 20.37 0.61 -12.63
N VAL A 10 20.05 1.26 -11.51
CA VAL A 10 21.05 1.98 -10.68
C VAL A 10 22.08 1.01 -10.11
N ASN A 11 21.66 -0.15 -9.60
CA ASN A 11 22.58 -1.19 -9.13
C ASN A 11 23.46 -1.76 -10.25
N ALA A 12 22.89 -2.01 -11.44
CA ALA A 12 23.66 -2.48 -12.60
C ALA A 12 24.72 -1.46 -13.04
N LEU A 13 24.38 -0.16 -13.04
CA LEU A 13 25.32 0.92 -13.34
C LEU A 13 26.47 0.99 -12.33
N ILE A 14 26.19 0.80 -11.03
CA ILE A 14 27.23 0.76 -9.99
C ILE A 14 28.21 -0.39 -10.24
N ILE A 15 27.71 -1.59 -10.59
CA ILE A 15 28.54 -2.77 -10.89
C ILE A 15 29.42 -2.51 -12.13
N ILE A 16 28.85 -1.96 -13.20
CA ILE A 16 29.61 -1.61 -14.42
C ILE A 16 30.71 -0.59 -14.10
N PHE A 17 30.40 0.43 -13.29
CA PHE A 17 31.37 1.45 -12.91
C PHE A 17 32.50 0.89 -12.04
N LEU A 18 32.19 -0.06 -11.16
CA LEU A 18 33.17 -0.81 -10.35
C LEU A 18 34.16 -1.58 -11.24
N ILE A 19 33.65 -2.29 -12.25
CA ILE A 19 34.48 -3.03 -13.21
C ILE A 19 35.36 -2.04 -13.98
N LEU A 20 34.79 -0.97 -14.52
CA LEU A 20 35.56 0.03 -15.26
C LEU A 20 36.64 0.72 -14.40
N SER A 21 36.34 1.00 -13.12
CA SER A 21 37.31 1.59 -12.18
C SER A 21 38.51 0.66 -11.93
N LEU A 22 38.27 -0.66 -11.79
CA LEU A 22 39.32 -1.66 -11.59
C LEU A 22 40.20 -1.85 -12.82
N TRP A 23 39.61 -1.86 -14.02
CA TRP A 23 40.34 -2.09 -15.27
C TRP A 23 41.09 -0.84 -15.79
N TYR A 24 40.51 0.35 -15.63
CA TYR A 24 41.03 1.58 -16.23
C TYR A 24 41.61 2.57 -15.21
N LYS A 25 41.71 2.18 -13.92
CA LYS A 25 42.11 3.07 -12.80
C LYS A 25 41.31 4.38 -12.76
N ILE A 26 40.04 4.33 -13.16
CA ILE A 26 39.11 5.46 -13.10
C ILE A 26 38.82 5.80 -11.64
N SER A 27 38.75 7.09 -11.32
CA SER A 27 38.49 7.59 -9.97
C SER A 27 37.21 6.99 -9.36
N LEU A 28 37.29 6.59 -8.08
CA LEU A 28 36.17 6.05 -7.31
C LEU A 28 35.20 7.14 -6.81
N ILE A 29 35.53 8.42 -6.99
CA ILE A 29 34.72 9.56 -6.52
C ILE A 29 33.25 9.47 -6.98
N PRO A 30 32.91 9.09 -8.24
CA PRO A 30 31.52 8.94 -8.66
C PRO A 30 30.78 7.82 -7.90
N LEU A 31 31.49 6.76 -7.50
CA LEU A 31 30.93 5.66 -6.72
C LEU A 31 30.54 6.10 -5.30
N PHE A 32 31.36 6.97 -4.69
CA PHE A 32 31.09 7.57 -3.38
C PHE A 32 29.84 8.46 -3.37
N ILE A 33 29.40 8.97 -4.51
CA ILE A 33 28.17 9.78 -4.63
C ILE A 33 26.97 8.87 -4.98
N LEU A 34 27.16 7.90 -5.88
CA LEU A 34 26.11 6.97 -6.31
C LEU A 34 25.60 6.06 -5.19
N LEU A 35 26.49 5.58 -4.32
CA LEU A 35 26.12 4.68 -3.21
C LEU A 35 25.17 5.34 -2.20
N PRO A 36 25.46 6.52 -1.61
CA PRO A 36 24.55 7.21 -0.70
C PRO A 36 23.19 7.55 -1.35
N VAL A 37 23.20 8.01 -2.61
CA VAL A 37 21.97 8.37 -3.34
C VAL A 37 21.08 7.14 -3.53
N ASN A 38 21.68 5.99 -3.88
CA ASN A 38 20.93 4.74 -4.05
C ASN A 38 20.32 4.25 -2.72
N ILE A 39 21.07 4.33 -1.61
CA ILE A 39 20.58 3.97 -0.27
C ILE A 39 19.39 4.87 0.12
N LEU A 40 19.49 6.18 -0.12
CA LEU A 40 18.41 7.13 0.16
C LEU A 40 17.15 6.84 -0.65
N LEU A 41 17.29 6.51 -1.94
CA LEU A 41 16.19 6.12 -2.81
C LEU A 41 15.48 4.85 -2.32
N ILE A 42 16.25 3.85 -1.90
CA ILE A 42 15.70 2.62 -1.31
C ILE A 42 14.94 2.95 -0.02
N TYR A 43 15.52 3.76 0.85
CA TYR A 43 14.91 4.14 2.12
C TYR A 43 13.56 4.83 1.93
N ILE A 44 13.51 5.90 1.12
CA ILE A 44 12.26 6.65 0.86
C ILE A 44 11.17 5.73 0.31
N LYS A 45 11.55 4.86 -0.64
CA LYS A 45 10.62 3.95 -1.28
C LYS A 45 10.11 2.88 -0.31
N SER A 46 10.99 2.34 0.54
CA SER A 46 10.63 1.37 1.57
C SER A 46 9.60 1.97 2.53
N THR A 47 9.83 3.20 2.99
CA THR A 47 8.90 3.93 3.88
C THR A 47 7.55 4.21 3.20
N ALA A 48 7.56 4.55 1.91
CA ALA A 48 6.33 4.75 1.15
C ALA A 48 5.53 3.43 0.96
N LEU A 49 6.23 2.31 0.78
CA LEU A 49 5.61 0.99 0.63
C LEU A 49 4.95 0.54 1.93
N ASP A 50 5.65 0.71 3.06
CA ASP A 50 5.13 0.43 4.40
C ASP A 50 3.88 1.27 4.70
N LYS A 51 3.90 2.58 4.39
CA LYS A 51 2.73 3.45 4.56
C LYS A 51 1.52 3.00 3.74
N ASN A 52 1.73 2.55 2.50
CA ASN A 52 0.65 2.06 1.65
C ASN A 52 0.12 0.71 2.14
N GLU A 53 0.97 -0.17 2.65
CA GLU A 53 0.55 -1.43 3.26
C GLU A 53 -0.27 -1.21 4.54
N GLN A 54 0.16 -0.27 5.39
CA GLN A 54 -0.60 0.15 6.57
C GLN A 54 -1.98 0.71 6.19
N LYS A 55 -2.07 1.58 5.17
CA LYS A 55 -3.35 2.10 4.67
C LYS A 55 -4.30 0.98 4.23
N LYS A 56 -3.81 0.02 3.45
CA LYS A 56 -4.61 -1.14 3.02
C LYS A 56 -5.10 -1.99 4.18
N LYS A 57 -4.25 -2.21 5.19
CA LYS A 57 -4.62 -2.96 6.40
C LYS A 57 -5.73 -2.24 7.20
N ILE A 58 -5.64 -0.92 7.32
CA ILE A 58 -6.66 -0.09 7.97
C ILE A 58 -7.97 -0.14 7.18
N MET A 59 -7.91 0.02 5.86
CA MET A 59 -9.08 -0.07 4.98
C MET A 59 -9.78 -1.43 5.14
N LEU A 60 -9.02 -2.52 5.06
CA LEU A 60 -9.55 -3.88 5.23
C LEU A 60 -10.20 -4.08 6.60
N HIS A 61 -9.59 -3.54 7.66
CA HIS A 61 -10.17 -3.61 9.00
C HIS A 61 -11.52 -2.89 9.08
N LYS A 62 -11.64 -1.70 8.48
CA LYS A 62 -12.90 -0.95 8.45
C LYS A 62 -13.98 -1.70 7.68
N VAL A 63 -13.66 -2.20 6.48
CA VAL A 63 -14.61 -3.00 5.68
C VAL A 63 -15.07 -4.24 6.45
N LYS A 64 -14.14 -4.95 7.11
CA LYS A 64 -14.49 -6.11 7.95
C LYS A 64 -15.41 -5.72 9.09
N ASN A 65 -15.21 -4.56 9.69
CA ASN A 65 -16.06 -4.07 10.78
C ASN A 65 -17.49 -3.82 10.30
N SER A 66 -17.68 -3.09 9.19
CA SER A 66 -19.01 -2.85 8.60
C SER A 66 -19.71 -4.15 8.22
N LEU A 67 -18.99 -5.12 7.64
CA LEU A 67 -19.54 -6.45 7.38
C LEU A 67 -19.96 -7.18 8.65
N SER A 68 -19.21 -7.03 9.75
CA SER A 68 -19.58 -7.59 11.05
C SER A 68 -20.85 -6.97 11.61
N VAL A 69 -21.05 -5.67 11.39
CA VAL A 69 -22.28 -4.96 11.79
C VAL A 69 -23.47 -5.46 10.96
N ILE A 70 -23.32 -5.58 9.64
CA ILE A 70 -24.33 -6.18 8.75
C ILE A 70 -24.72 -7.58 9.21
N MET A 71 -23.74 -8.42 9.57
CA MET A 71 -24.03 -9.77 10.10
C MET A 71 -24.83 -9.70 11.40
N GLY A 72 -24.49 -8.80 12.33
CA GLY A 72 -25.26 -8.60 13.56
C GLY A 72 -26.71 -8.18 13.30
N TYR A 73 -26.95 -7.31 12.33
CA TYR A 73 -28.31 -6.96 11.91
C TYR A 73 -29.02 -8.12 11.20
N SER A 74 -28.30 -8.95 10.43
CA SER A 74 -28.85 -10.14 9.81
C SER A 74 -29.30 -11.17 10.84
N GLU A 75 -28.52 -11.36 11.91
CA GLU A 75 -28.89 -12.19 13.04
C GLU A 75 -30.11 -11.63 13.77
N ALA A 76 -30.12 -10.33 14.07
CA ALA A 76 -31.26 -9.67 14.72
C ALA A 76 -32.55 -9.76 13.89
N HIS A 77 -32.46 -9.67 12.56
CA HIS A 77 -33.62 -9.86 11.69
C HIS A 77 -34.09 -11.32 11.66
N SER A 78 -33.14 -12.27 11.62
CA SER A 78 -33.45 -13.71 11.70
C SER A 78 -34.14 -14.10 13.00
N ASP A 79 -33.79 -13.43 14.11
CA ASP A 79 -34.39 -13.63 15.43
C ASP A 79 -35.68 -12.80 15.62
N GLU A 80 -36.21 -12.19 14.55
CA GLU A 80 -37.41 -11.34 14.54
C GLU A 80 -37.34 -10.13 15.52
N LEU A 81 -36.13 -9.71 15.92
CA LEU A 81 -35.90 -8.59 16.83
C LEU A 81 -36.01 -7.23 16.13
N ILE A 82 -35.79 -7.20 14.81
CA ILE A 82 -35.94 -6.02 13.96
C ILE A 82 -36.78 -6.32 12.73
N THR A 83 -37.46 -5.30 12.23
CA THR A 83 -38.25 -5.40 11.01
C THR A 83 -37.35 -5.50 9.77
N LYS A 84 -37.91 -6.02 8.68
CA LYS A 84 -37.20 -6.05 7.38
C LYS A 84 -36.80 -4.65 6.90
N GLU A 85 -37.64 -3.65 7.17
CA GLU A 85 -37.38 -2.27 6.76
C GLU A 85 -36.21 -1.65 7.55
N GLU A 86 -36.11 -1.92 8.86
CA GLU A 86 -34.96 -1.53 9.68
C GLU A 86 -33.68 -2.25 9.25
N PHE A 87 -33.76 -3.54 8.95
CA PHE A 87 -32.64 -4.32 8.42
C PHE A 87 -32.13 -3.74 7.10
N ASP A 88 -33.01 -3.56 6.11
CA ASP A 88 -32.64 -3.03 4.79
C ASP A 88 -32.03 -1.63 4.91
N LYS A 89 -32.54 -0.78 5.81
CA LYS A 89 -31.98 0.54 6.09
C LYS A 89 -30.54 0.45 6.60
N HIS A 90 -30.30 -0.32 7.66
CA HIS A 90 -28.96 -0.43 8.26
C HIS A 90 -27.94 -1.09 7.33
N VAL A 91 -28.37 -2.08 6.54
CA VAL A 91 -27.50 -2.69 5.53
C VAL A 91 -27.11 -1.67 4.46
N ASN A 92 -28.05 -0.85 3.99
CA ASN A 92 -27.75 0.19 2.99
C ASN A 92 -26.79 1.24 3.55
N GLU A 93 -26.94 1.66 4.81
CA GLU A 93 -26.03 2.59 5.49
C GLU A 93 -24.59 2.03 5.55
N GLU A 94 -24.43 0.78 5.98
CA GLU A 94 -23.11 0.13 6.06
C GLU A 94 -22.50 -0.14 4.68
N ILE A 95 -23.31 -0.46 3.66
CA ILE A 95 -22.84 -0.60 2.28
C ILE A 95 -22.33 0.74 1.76
N GLU A 96 -23.04 1.84 2.04
CA GLU A 96 -22.59 3.18 1.65
C GLU A 96 -21.25 3.54 2.32
N GLU A 97 -21.07 3.19 3.61
CA GLU A 97 -19.81 3.36 4.31
C GLU A 97 -18.67 2.55 3.65
N ILE A 98 -18.91 1.28 3.31
CA ILE A 98 -17.94 0.44 2.59
C ILE A 98 -17.57 1.06 1.24
N VAL A 99 -18.55 1.53 0.48
CA VAL A 99 -18.33 2.20 -0.82
C VAL A 99 -17.47 3.45 -0.63
N ASN A 100 -17.74 4.25 0.40
CA ASN A 100 -16.96 5.45 0.70
C ASN A 100 -15.52 5.11 1.11
N ILE A 101 -15.31 4.08 1.94
CA ILE A 101 -13.97 3.59 2.31
C ILE A 101 -13.18 3.16 1.06
N ILE A 102 -13.81 2.43 0.14
CA ILE A 102 -13.15 1.96 -1.10
C ILE A 102 -12.85 3.14 -2.04
N LYS A 103 -13.80 4.07 -2.20
CA LYS A 103 -13.59 5.28 -3.01
C LYS A 103 -12.41 6.11 -2.48
N ASP A 104 -12.29 6.23 -1.17
CA ASP A 104 -11.19 6.96 -0.51
C ASP A 104 -9.81 6.31 -0.76
N GLU A 105 -9.74 5.03 -1.14
CA GLU A 105 -8.48 4.36 -1.52
C GLU A 105 -8.23 4.41 -3.04
N ILE A 106 -9.28 4.37 -3.87
CA ILE A 106 -9.15 4.35 -5.34
C ILE A 106 -8.88 5.75 -5.91
N TYR A 107 -9.53 6.78 -5.35
CA TYR A 107 -9.54 8.13 -5.92
C TYR A 107 -8.61 9.12 -5.20
N LYS A 108 -7.77 8.64 -4.27
CA LYS A 108 -6.91 9.46 -3.39
C LYS A 108 -5.47 8.99 -3.43
#